data_AF-A0A6I2V990-F1
#
_entry.id   AF-A0A6I2V990-F1
#
_cell.length_a   1.000
_cell.length_b   1.000
_cell.length_c   1.000
_cell.angle_alpha   90.00
_cell.angle_beta   90.00
_cell.angle_gamma   90.00
#
_symmetry.space_group_name_H-M   'P 1'
#
loop_
_entity.id
_entity.type
_entity.pdbx_description
1 polymer ?
#
loop_
_entity_poly.entity_id
_entity_poly.type
_entity_poly.pdbx_seq_one_letter_code
_entity_poly.pdbx_strand_id
1 'polypeptide(L)'
;MSKPTIILATSNGVGMGHLARASAIALALKDVANPIIVSMAGGIAEVPGFMGIRCEYIPGRDRLWMTRRKWDSYLRDRLLALIEETDAKVLSFDGVVPYPGVIAARNSNPELKLVWVRRGLWQKKPQRFVLGLQAAMMDKIVEPGDIARAYDFGPTAKRKDATLTSPVSLFRKETAFSRDEARTILGLDLNRPVALVQLGTGDSDVNHKMTAALEGLIGWKDLQVVLTKAPIDINGNSLAPEGLDIKVVRYFPLARVLHAFDAGICATGYNGVHELLPAQIPTVFVSNIRGTDDQEARAKWCQDFGYALRADQSDLADITATVRRLQDPELRKQLSSKCAGLPDTAGGDEIAKILYELATEDKSVNPKDVTFKRLMVQVHLSRGVKYIINLGIRRLALIYRFFHPHIVVEEIRLEPPIFGSQTQSSDLHKLIRGDIRFEHLVEDYSEKYLERRKAIAEEAYGIELLVTKKNKS
;
A
#
# COMPACT_ATOMS: atom_id res chain seq x y z
N MET A 1 14.01 -23.02 20.39
CA MET A 1 13.41 -23.25 19.07
C MET A 1 13.77 -22.07 18.19
N SER A 2 14.01 -22.29 16.89
CA SER A 2 14.18 -21.18 15.94
C SER A 2 12.87 -20.38 15.85
N LYS A 3 12.96 -19.06 15.74
CA LYS A 3 11.79 -18.18 15.54
C LYS A 3 11.11 -18.55 14.21
N PRO A 4 9.78 -18.69 14.15
CA PRO A 4 9.08 -18.99 12.90
C PRO A 4 9.20 -17.81 11.92
N THR A 5 9.28 -18.09 10.62
CA THR A 5 9.22 -17.06 9.58
C THR A 5 7.76 -16.73 9.24
N ILE A 6 7.44 -15.44 9.16
CA ILE A 6 6.12 -14.95 8.76
C ILE A 6 6.28 -13.95 7.62
N ILE A 7 5.60 -14.18 6.51
CA ILE A 7 5.64 -13.30 5.34
C ILE A 7 4.46 -12.33 5.39
N LEU A 8 4.75 -11.03 5.27
CA LEU A 8 3.76 -9.96 5.21
C LEU A 8 3.76 -9.36 3.79
N ALA A 9 2.86 -9.85 2.94
CA ALA A 9 2.73 -9.38 1.58
C ALA A 9 1.79 -8.17 1.47
N THR A 10 2.14 -7.20 0.64
CA THR A 10 1.37 -5.96 0.47
C THR A 10 1.21 -5.60 -1.00
N SER A 11 -0.01 -5.18 -1.36
CA SER A 11 -0.31 -4.70 -2.72
C SER A 11 0.34 -3.34 -3.05
N ASN A 12 0.47 -3.02 -4.35
CA ASN A 12 0.81 -1.66 -4.79
C ASN A 12 -0.43 -0.77 -4.64
N GLY A 13 -0.51 -0.03 -3.53
CA GLY A 13 -1.59 0.94 -3.28
C GLY A 13 -1.33 2.30 -3.94
N VAL A 14 -2.26 3.23 -3.76
CA VAL A 14 -2.11 4.65 -4.18
C VAL A 14 -1.04 5.40 -3.34
N GLY A 15 -0.46 4.73 -2.33
CA GLY A 15 0.61 5.25 -1.48
C GLY A 15 1.16 4.17 -0.53
N MET A 16 1.82 4.61 0.54
CA MET A 16 2.51 3.74 1.52
C MET A 16 1.58 3.01 2.51
N GLY A 17 0.26 3.10 2.32
CA GLY A 17 -0.74 2.67 3.30
C GLY A 17 -0.60 1.23 3.77
N HIS A 18 -0.59 0.29 2.83
CA HIS A 18 -0.43 -1.15 3.10
C HIS A 18 0.94 -1.47 3.70
N LEU A 19 1.98 -0.85 3.14
CA LEU A 19 3.36 -1.08 3.57
C LEU A 19 3.56 -0.62 5.02
N ALA A 20 3.08 0.57 5.40
CA ALA A 20 3.19 1.07 6.75
C ALA A 20 2.47 0.18 7.79
N ARG A 21 1.30 -0.39 7.47
CA ARG A 21 0.64 -1.35 8.37
C ARG A 21 1.42 -2.66 8.49
N ALA A 22 1.90 -3.21 7.38
CA ALA A 22 2.76 -4.39 7.41
C ALA A 22 4.05 -4.14 8.21
N SER A 23 4.63 -2.96 8.07
CA SER A 23 5.77 -2.48 8.87
C SER A 23 5.44 -2.42 10.37
N ALA A 24 4.27 -1.93 10.77
CA ALA A 24 3.87 -1.91 12.18
C ALA A 24 3.71 -3.32 12.76
N ILE A 25 3.10 -4.24 11.99
CA ILE A 25 2.95 -5.65 12.38
C ILE A 25 4.32 -6.34 12.45
N ALA A 26 5.20 -6.08 11.48
CA ALA A 26 6.54 -6.64 11.45
C ALA A 26 7.38 -6.21 12.65
N LEU A 27 7.32 -4.93 13.04
CA LEU A 27 8.01 -4.45 14.24
C LEU A 27 7.58 -5.22 15.49
N ALA A 28 6.28 -5.41 15.67
CA ALA A 28 5.74 -6.18 16.80
C ALA A 28 6.11 -7.68 16.74
N LEU A 29 6.42 -8.21 15.56
CA LEU A 29 6.85 -9.59 15.37
C LEU A 29 8.35 -9.84 15.65
N LYS A 30 9.22 -8.83 15.58
CA LYS A 30 10.69 -9.05 15.56
C LYS A 30 11.22 -9.83 16.77
N ASP A 31 10.59 -9.66 17.93
CA ASP A 31 11.03 -10.30 19.17
C ASP A 31 10.65 -11.78 19.24
N VAL A 32 9.61 -12.20 18.50
CA VAL A 32 9.04 -13.57 18.59
C VAL A 32 9.11 -14.37 17.29
N ALA A 33 9.27 -13.71 16.15
CA ALA A 33 9.26 -14.29 14.80
C ALA A 33 10.33 -13.63 13.91
N ASN A 34 10.54 -14.20 12.73
CA ASN A 34 11.37 -13.62 11.66
C ASN A 34 10.46 -13.04 10.57
N PRO A 35 9.98 -11.78 10.69
CA PRO A 35 9.11 -11.19 9.69
C PRO A 35 9.87 -10.87 8.41
N ILE A 36 9.24 -11.14 7.26
CA ILE A 36 9.70 -10.69 5.94
C ILE A 36 8.59 -9.87 5.30
N ILE A 37 8.88 -8.66 4.85
CA ILE A 37 7.91 -7.85 4.11
C ILE A 37 8.10 -8.05 2.61
N VAL A 38 7.03 -8.45 1.93
CA VAL A 38 6.99 -8.51 0.48
C VAL A 38 6.08 -7.40 -0.02
N SER A 39 6.52 -6.60 -0.99
CA SER A 39 5.68 -5.52 -1.51
C SER A 39 5.83 -5.33 -3.00
N MET A 40 4.73 -4.92 -3.62
CA MET A 40 4.74 -4.37 -4.96
C MET A 40 4.89 -2.84 -5.00
N ALA A 41 4.91 -2.18 -3.85
CA ALA A 41 5.12 -0.74 -3.74
C ALA A 41 6.62 -0.41 -3.69
N GLY A 42 7.05 0.59 -4.47
CA GLY A 42 8.46 0.95 -4.52
C GLY A 42 9.03 1.56 -3.23
N GLY A 43 8.17 2.06 -2.34
CA GLY A 43 8.60 2.56 -1.04
C GLY A 43 9.08 1.47 -0.07
N ILE A 44 9.00 0.19 -0.45
CA ILE A 44 9.67 -0.91 0.28
C ILE A 44 11.17 -0.68 0.43
N ALA A 45 11.78 0.12 -0.47
CA ALA A 45 13.18 0.54 -0.38
C ALA A 45 13.56 1.20 0.95
N GLU A 46 12.61 1.84 1.65
CA GLU A 46 12.86 2.51 2.92
C GLU A 46 12.86 1.55 4.12
N VAL A 47 12.30 0.35 3.98
CA VAL A 47 12.01 -0.54 5.10
C VAL A 47 13.26 -1.21 5.69
N PRO A 48 14.17 -1.83 4.89
CA PRO A 48 15.31 -2.56 5.45
C PRO A 48 16.23 -1.68 6.28
N GLY A 49 16.73 -0.58 5.70
CA GLY A 49 17.70 0.29 6.37
C GLY A 49 17.17 0.94 7.64
N PHE A 50 15.89 1.33 7.66
CA PHE A 50 15.32 1.99 8.83
C PHE A 50 14.86 1.00 9.90
N MET A 51 14.16 -0.05 9.49
CA MET A 51 13.44 -0.92 10.42
C MET A 51 14.22 -2.19 10.74
N GLY A 52 15.31 -2.50 10.02
CA GLY A 52 16.04 -3.76 10.13
C GLY A 52 15.12 -4.96 9.86
N ILE A 53 14.21 -4.84 8.89
CA ILE A 53 13.27 -5.89 8.49
C ILE A 53 13.64 -6.33 7.08
N ARG A 54 13.87 -7.63 6.91
CA ARG A 54 14.14 -8.22 5.59
C ARG A 54 12.97 -7.99 4.66
N CYS A 55 13.26 -7.69 3.40
CA CYS A 55 12.21 -7.40 2.43
C CYS A 55 12.48 -7.98 1.05
N GLU A 56 11.42 -8.10 0.25
CA GLU A 56 11.52 -8.46 -1.16
C GLU A 56 10.56 -7.59 -1.98
N TYR A 57 11.09 -6.93 -3.00
CA TYR A 57 10.28 -6.21 -3.98
C TYR A 57 9.81 -7.17 -5.07
N ILE A 58 8.50 -7.21 -5.29
CA ILE A 58 7.89 -7.92 -6.42
C ILE A 58 7.29 -6.89 -7.37
N PRO A 59 7.73 -6.80 -8.64
CA PRO A 59 7.17 -5.88 -9.62
C PRO A 59 5.64 -5.99 -9.69
N GLY A 60 4.95 -4.88 -9.46
CA GLY A 60 3.50 -4.82 -9.60
C GLY A 60 3.07 -5.00 -11.05
N ARG A 61 1.84 -5.47 -11.27
CA ARG A 61 1.26 -5.66 -12.61
C ARG A 61 1.37 -4.42 -13.49
N ASP A 62 1.33 -3.23 -12.88
CA ASP A 62 1.31 -1.95 -13.57
C ASP A 62 2.70 -1.55 -14.14
N ARG A 63 3.76 -2.32 -13.85
CA ARG A 63 5.06 -2.21 -14.53
C ARG A 63 5.02 -2.69 -15.98
N LEU A 64 4.00 -3.46 -16.35
CA LEU A 64 3.81 -4.00 -17.69
C LEU A 64 5.00 -4.82 -18.23
N TRP A 65 5.88 -5.32 -17.35
CA TRP A 65 7.02 -6.16 -17.73
C TRP A 65 6.63 -7.54 -18.26
N MET A 66 5.38 -7.95 -18.04
CA MET A 66 4.81 -9.20 -18.53
C MET A 66 3.29 -9.09 -18.66
N THR A 67 2.68 -9.99 -19.44
CA THR A 67 1.22 -10.05 -19.57
C THR A 67 0.55 -10.34 -18.22
N ARG A 68 -0.69 -9.89 -18.05
CA ARG A 68 -1.47 -10.12 -16.82
C ARG A 68 -1.56 -11.59 -16.41
N ARG A 69 -1.72 -12.51 -17.37
CA ARG A 69 -1.79 -13.95 -17.09
C ARG A 69 -0.45 -14.47 -16.57
N LYS A 70 0.66 -14.03 -17.16
CA LYS A 70 2.00 -14.38 -16.70
C LYS A 70 2.29 -13.78 -15.32
N TRP A 71 1.80 -12.57 -15.04
CA TRP A 71 2.00 -11.92 -13.74
C TRP A 71 1.38 -12.68 -12.58
N ASP A 72 0.18 -13.24 -12.73
CA ASP A 72 -0.44 -14.04 -11.66
C ASP A 72 0.38 -15.32 -11.37
N SER A 73 0.89 -16.01 -12.40
CA SER A 73 1.81 -17.17 -12.23
C SER A 73 3.15 -16.76 -11.63
N TYR A 74 3.75 -15.67 -12.13
CA TYR A 74 4.99 -15.11 -11.64
C TYR A 74 4.90 -14.76 -10.15
N LEU A 75 3.84 -14.06 -9.72
CA LEU A 75 3.61 -13.74 -8.32
C LEU A 75 3.49 -15.00 -7.46
N ARG A 76 2.73 -16.00 -7.92
CA ARG A 76 2.61 -17.30 -7.24
C ARG A 76 3.99 -17.94 -7.04
N ASP A 77 4.77 -18.05 -8.12
CA ASP A 77 6.03 -18.79 -8.09
C ASP A 77 7.10 -18.05 -7.30
N ARG A 78 7.10 -16.71 -7.32
CA ARG A 78 7.92 -15.85 -6.46
C ARG A 78 7.63 -16.09 -4.97
N LEU A 79 6.35 -16.08 -4.60
CA LEU A 79 5.93 -16.32 -3.21
C LEU A 79 6.28 -17.73 -2.76
N LEU A 80 6.04 -18.74 -3.60
CA LEU A 80 6.39 -20.13 -3.29
C LEU A 80 7.90 -20.32 -3.11
N ALA A 81 8.72 -19.73 -4.00
CA ALA A 81 10.17 -19.78 -3.87
C ALA A 81 10.64 -19.15 -2.54
N LEU A 82 10.05 -18.02 -2.12
CA LEU A 82 10.38 -17.39 -0.85
C LEU A 82 9.92 -18.23 0.35
N ILE A 83 8.73 -18.83 0.26
CA ILE A 83 8.21 -19.73 1.29
C ILE A 83 9.12 -20.95 1.47
N GLU A 84 9.54 -21.58 0.37
CA GLU A 84 10.46 -22.72 0.38
C GLU A 84 11.84 -22.35 0.95
N GLU A 85 12.35 -21.18 0.59
CA GLU A 85 13.65 -20.68 1.08
C GLU A 85 13.64 -20.41 2.58
N THR A 86 12.50 -19.99 3.13
CA THR A 86 12.44 -19.45 4.50
C THR A 86 11.62 -20.29 5.47
N ASP A 87 11.09 -21.42 4.99
CA ASP A 87 10.13 -22.31 5.66
C ASP A 87 8.94 -21.55 6.30
N ALA A 88 8.48 -20.49 5.63
CA ALA A 88 7.39 -19.68 6.15
C ALA A 88 6.06 -20.44 6.11
N LYS A 89 5.42 -20.63 7.27
CA LYS A 89 4.12 -21.31 7.37
C LYS A 89 2.91 -20.36 7.32
N VAL A 90 3.16 -19.06 7.45
CA VAL A 90 2.11 -18.03 7.39
C VAL A 90 2.46 -16.97 6.36
N LEU A 91 1.52 -16.73 5.44
CA LEU A 91 1.52 -15.62 4.51
C LEU A 91 0.34 -14.71 4.84
N SER A 92 0.60 -13.49 5.30
CA SER A 92 -0.44 -12.47 5.37
C SER A 92 -0.44 -11.61 4.12
N PHE A 93 -1.61 -11.15 3.70
CA PHE A 93 -1.76 -10.22 2.58
C PHE A 93 -2.58 -8.99 3.00
N ASP A 94 -1.98 -7.81 2.94
CA ASP A 94 -2.66 -6.53 3.12
C ASP A 94 -2.98 -5.89 1.76
N GLY A 95 -4.27 -5.86 1.44
CA GLY A 95 -4.79 -5.34 0.18
C GLY A 95 -6.31 -5.40 0.11
N VAL A 96 -6.89 -4.66 -0.83
CA VAL A 96 -8.35 -4.64 -1.06
C VAL A 96 -8.88 -6.01 -1.46
N VAL A 97 -8.11 -6.78 -2.24
CA VAL A 97 -8.43 -8.15 -2.65
C VAL A 97 -7.11 -8.89 -2.86
N PRO A 98 -6.93 -10.10 -2.29
CA PRO A 98 -5.79 -10.95 -2.61
C PRO A 98 -5.71 -11.27 -4.11
N TYR A 99 -4.54 -11.07 -4.71
CA TYR A 99 -4.33 -11.38 -6.12
C TYR A 99 -4.48 -12.88 -6.39
N PRO A 100 -4.92 -13.30 -7.59
CA PRO A 100 -4.98 -14.72 -7.96
C PRO A 100 -3.67 -15.47 -7.73
N GLY A 101 -2.51 -14.82 -7.95
CA GLY A 101 -1.20 -15.42 -7.64
C GLY A 101 -0.97 -15.73 -6.15
N VAL A 102 -1.44 -14.87 -5.25
CA VAL A 102 -1.37 -15.08 -3.79
C VAL A 102 -2.22 -16.28 -3.38
N ILE A 103 -3.45 -16.33 -3.90
CA ILE A 103 -4.35 -17.47 -3.70
C ILE A 103 -3.72 -18.76 -4.21
N ALA A 104 -3.16 -18.71 -5.42
CA ALA A 104 -2.55 -19.87 -6.05
C ALA A 104 -1.34 -20.38 -5.26
N ALA A 105 -0.58 -19.49 -4.60
CA ALA A 105 0.54 -19.90 -3.75
C ALA A 105 0.05 -20.73 -2.56
N ARG A 106 -0.99 -20.27 -1.85
CA ARG A 106 -1.61 -21.06 -0.77
C ARG A 106 -2.22 -22.37 -1.25
N ASN A 107 -2.80 -22.41 -2.45
CA ASN A 107 -3.36 -23.66 -2.98
C ASN A 107 -2.30 -24.68 -3.38
N SER A 108 -1.12 -24.22 -3.77
CA SER A 108 0.02 -25.08 -4.11
C SER A 108 0.76 -25.61 -2.87
N ASN A 109 0.55 -25.01 -1.70
CA ASN A 109 1.18 -25.43 -0.44
C ASN A 109 0.11 -25.60 0.66
N PRO A 110 -0.36 -26.83 0.93
CA PRO A 110 -1.36 -27.12 1.95
C PRO A 110 -0.96 -26.73 3.38
N GLU A 111 0.35 -26.62 3.67
CA GLU A 111 0.86 -26.21 4.98
C GLU A 111 0.85 -24.69 5.18
N LEU A 112 0.69 -23.91 4.10
CA LEU A 112 0.69 -22.45 4.16
C LEU A 112 -0.68 -21.94 4.61
N LYS A 113 -0.72 -21.23 5.74
CA LYS A 113 -1.89 -20.50 6.20
C LYS A 113 -1.91 -19.10 5.55
N LEU A 114 -2.97 -18.79 4.81
CA LEU A 114 -3.19 -17.48 4.19
C LEU A 114 -4.10 -16.60 5.07
N VAL A 115 -3.55 -15.47 5.51
CA VAL A 115 -4.25 -14.49 6.33
C VAL A 115 -4.54 -13.23 5.53
N TRP A 116 -5.79 -12.81 5.45
CA TRP A 116 -6.15 -11.55 4.79
C TRP A 116 -6.29 -10.42 5.81
N VAL A 117 -5.43 -9.42 5.70
CA VAL A 117 -5.56 -8.16 6.44
C VAL A 117 -6.47 -7.24 5.63
N ARG A 118 -7.74 -7.17 6.04
CA ARG A 118 -8.80 -6.46 5.33
C ARG A 118 -9.41 -5.38 6.21
N ARG A 119 -9.08 -4.11 5.96
CA ARG A 119 -9.70 -2.98 6.66
C ARG A 119 -11.22 -2.91 6.40
N GLY A 120 -11.96 -2.38 7.36
CA GLY A 120 -13.36 -1.97 7.17
C GLY A 120 -13.48 -0.62 6.46
N LEU A 121 -14.63 0.03 6.64
CA LEU A 121 -14.95 1.37 6.13
C LEU A 121 -14.89 1.47 4.59
N TRP A 122 -15.58 0.53 3.93
CA TRP A 122 -15.57 0.42 2.47
C TRP A 122 -16.76 1.12 1.83
N GLN A 123 -16.49 1.84 0.74
CA GLN A 123 -17.52 2.32 -0.17
C GLN A 123 -18.32 1.16 -0.77
N LYS A 124 -19.60 1.39 -1.09
CA LYS A 124 -20.50 0.41 -1.72
C LYS A 124 -20.20 0.22 -3.21
N LYS A 125 -19.02 -0.29 -3.55
CA LYS A 125 -18.58 -0.56 -4.94
C LYS A 125 -18.83 -2.02 -5.36
N PRO A 126 -18.80 -2.35 -6.68
CA PRO A 126 -19.12 -3.69 -7.19
C PRO A 126 -18.27 -4.83 -6.60
N GLN A 127 -17.07 -4.54 -6.10
CA GLN A 127 -16.20 -5.51 -5.43
C GLN A 127 -16.91 -6.22 -4.26
N ARG A 128 -17.94 -5.60 -3.66
CA ARG A 128 -18.76 -6.22 -2.61
C ARG A 128 -19.36 -7.57 -3.00
N PHE A 129 -19.64 -7.81 -4.28
CA PHE A 129 -20.29 -9.03 -4.75
C PHE A 129 -19.40 -10.26 -4.72
N VAL A 130 -18.07 -10.09 -4.69
CA VAL A 130 -17.10 -11.21 -4.63
C VAL A 130 -16.50 -11.41 -3.25
N LEU A 131 -16.87 -10.59 -2.26
CA LEU A 131 -16.35 -10.65 -0.89
C LEU A 131 -16.56 -12.00 -0.22
N GLY A 132 -17.75 -12.60 -0.36
CA GLY A 132 -18.07 -13.89 0.26
C GLY A 132 -17.20 -15.02 -0.29
N LEU A 133 -17.00 -15.02 -1.61
CA LEU A 133 -16.09 -15.94 -2.28
C LEU A 133 -14.66 -15.76 -1.77
N GLN A 134 -14.15 -14.52 -1.77
CA GLN A 134 -12.77 -14.24 -1.34
C GLN A 134 -12.54 -14.61 0.12
N ALA A 135 -13.49 -14.31 1.00
CA ALA A 135 -13.42 -14.66 2.40
C ALA A 135 -13.34 -16.19 2.61
N ALA A 136 -14.10 -16.97 1.84
CA ALA A 136 -14.09 -18.43 1.92
C ALA A 136 -12.78 -19.08 1.46
N MET A 137 -11.90 -18.32 0.80
CA MET A 137 -10.59 -18.77 0.31
C MET A 137 -9.45 -18.47 1.30
N MET A 138 -9.74 -17.80 2.42
CA MET A 138 -8.76 -17.45 3.45
C MET A 138 -8.82 -18.44 4.61
N ASP A 139 -7.66 -18.71 5.22
CA ASP A 139 -7.60 -19.47 6.47
C ASP A 139 -7.99 -18.58 7.67
N LYS A 140 -7.65 -17.28 7.59
CA LYS A 140 -8.05 -16.27 8.58
C LYS A 140 -8.25 -14.91 7.90
N ILE A 141 -9.19 -14.13 8.41
CA ILE A 141 -9.33 -12.70 8.07
C ILE A 141 -9.15 -11.91 9.35
N VAL A 142 -8.31 -10.87 9.27
CA VAL A 142 -8.10 -9.91 10.33
C VAL A 142 -8.51 -8.54 9.81
N GLU A 143 -9.36 -7.85 10.57
CA GLU A 143 -9.82 -6.51 10.23
C GLU A 143 -9.18 -5.51 11.20
N PRO A 144 -8.17 -4.73 10.73
CA PRO A 144 -7.69 -3.60 11.49
C PRO A 144 -8.83 -2.65 11.83
N GLY A 145 -9.01 -2.34 13.11
CA GLY A 145 -10.03 -1.42 13.57
C GLY A 145 -9.87 -0.03 12.96
N ASP A 146 -10.96 0.72 12.91
CA ASP A 146 -10.97 2.11 12.46
C ASP A 146 -11.61 2.94 13.58
N ILE A 147 -11.01 4.07 13.98
CA ILE A 147 -11.61 4.92 15.02
C ILE A 147 -12.99 5.44 14.58
N ALA A 148 -13.22 5.57 13.27
CA ALA A 148 -14.50 5.97 12.69
C ALA A 148 -15.45 4.79 12.45
N ARG A 149 -15.22 3.61 13.07
CA ARG A 149 -16.03 2.40 12.86
C ARG A 149 -17.53 2.63 13.02
N ALA A 150 -17.94 3.54 13.90
CA ALA A 150 -19.35 3.88 14.08
C ALA A 150 -20.03 4.37 12.78
N TYR A 151 -19.25 4.90 11.83
CA TYR A 151 -19.71 5.36 10.52
C TYR A 151 -19.41 4.35 9.40
N ASP A 152 -18.99 3.12 9.75
CA ASP A 152 -18.88 2.04 8.77
C ASP A 152 -20.26 1.49 8.40
N PHE A 153 -20.80 1.95 7.27
CA PHE A 153 -22.01 1.40 6.65
C PHE A 153 -21.69 0.59 5.39
N GLY A 154 -20.43 0.20 5.26
CA GLY A 154 -19.88 -0.50 4.12
C GLY A 154 -20.26 -1.98 4.05
N PRO A 155 -19.84 -2.67 2.99
CA PRO A 155 -20.13 -4.09 2.78
C PRO A 155 -19.47 -5.03 3.80
N THR A 156 -18.46 -4.57 4.55
CA THR A 156 -17.76 -5.34 5.59
C THR A 156 -18.36 -5.17 6.98
N ALA A 157 -19.04 -4.05 7.25
CA ALA A 157 -19.44 -3.59 8.59
C ALA A 157 -20.19 -4.63 9.45
N LYS A 158 -21.04 -5.44 8.81
CA LYS A 158 -21.90 -6.45 9.48
C LYS A 158 -21.42 -7.88 9.31
N ARG A 159 -20.27 -8.10 8.65
CA ARG A 159 -19.73 -9.45 8.42
C ARG A 159 -19.11 -9.97 9.71
N LYS A 160 -19.26 -11.28 9.95
CA LYS A 160 -18.70 -11.98 11.11
C LYS A 160 -17.54 -12.92 10.74
N ASP A 161 -16.93 -12.66 9.58
CA ASP A 161 -15.89 -13.50 8.99
C ASP A 161 -14.45 -13.09 9.37
N ALA A 162 -14.30 -12.00 10.12
CA ALA A 162 -13.01 -11.44 10.50
C ALA A 162 -12.86 -11.32 12.03
N THR A 163 -11.62 -11.44 12.50
CA THR A 163 -11.23 -11.02 13.85
C THR A 163 -10.91 -9.54 13.81
N LEU A 164 -11.67 -8.75 14.56
CA LEU A 164 -11.45 -7.31 14.70
C LEU A 164 -10.32 -7.06 15.70
N THR A 165 -9.40 -6.17 15.33
CA THR A 165 -8.33 -5.68 16.23
C THR A 165 -8.51 -4.19 16.50
N SER A 166 -7.73 -3.65 17.44
CA SER A 166 -7.46 -2.21 17.53
C SER A 166 -6.92 -1.67 16.20
N PRO A 167 -6.95 -0.34 15.97
CA PRO A 167 -6.35 0.23 14.78
C PRO A 167 -4.84 0.00 14.72
N VAL A 168 -4.30 -0.12 13.50
CA VAL A 168 -2.87 -0.36 13.25
C VAL A 168 -2.20 0.95 12.88
N SER A 169 -1.15 1.31 13.59
CA SER A 169 -0.36 2.51 13.31
C SER A 169 1.13 2.26 13.52
N LEU A 170 1.96 2.95 12.73
CA LEU A 170 3.39 3.05 13.01
C LEU A 170 3.69 4.10 14.08
N PHE A 171 2.75 5.00 14.37
CA PHE A 171 2.90 5.96 15.45
C PHE A 171 2.78 5.25 16.79
N ARG A 172 3.80 5.40 17.64
CA ARG A 172 3.86 4.93 19.02
C ARG A 172 4.41 6.05 19.86
N LYS A 173 3.71 6.43 20.94
CA LYS A 173 4.11 7.54 21.81
C LYS A 173 5.49 7.29 22.42
N GLU A 174 5.80 6.02 22.67
CA GLU A 174 7.02 5.56 23.35
C GLU A 174 8.27 5.66 22.47
N THR A 175 8.12 5.66 21.14
CA THR A 175 9.25 5.68 20.19
C THR A 175 9.27 6.93 19.30
N ALA A 176 8.23 7.76 19.40
CA ALA A 176 8.17 9.07 18.77
C ALA A 176 9.17 10.02 19.42
N PHE A 177 9.87 10.79 18.60
CA PHE A 177 10.76 11.84 19.07
C PHE A 177 9.96 12.98 19.70
N SER A 178 10.59 13.73 20.60
CA SER A 178 10.06 15.00 21.03
C SER A 178 9.94 15.98 19.87
N ARG A 179 9.17 17.06 20.04
CA ARG A 179 9.01 18.11 19.03
C ARG A 179 10.35 18.64 18.52
N ASP A 180 11.26 18.96 19.43
CA ASP A 180 12.52 19.62 19.08
C ASP A 180 13.48 18.65 18.39
N GLU A 181 13.61 17.41 18.89
CA GLU A 181 14.38 16.36 18.22
C GLU A 181 13.84 16.08 16.82
N ALA A 182 12.52 15.96 16.68
CA ALA A 182 11.86 15.72 15.40
C ALA A 182 12.14 16.87 14.41
N ARG A 183 12.12 18.13 14.86
CA ARG A 183 12.46 19.28 14.03
C ARG A 183 13.93 19.31 13.64
N THR A 184 14.84 19.00 14.56
CA THR A 184 16.27 18.89 14.26
C THR A 184 16.54 17.82 13.20
N ILE A 185 15.93 16.63 13.35
CA ILE A 185 16.04 15.53 12.39
C ILE A 185 15.56 15.96 11.00
N LEU A 186 14.50 16.77 10.93
CA LEU A 186 13.91 17.23 9.67
C LEU A 186 14.54 18.53 9.12
N GLY A 187 15.53 19.13 9.80
CA GLY A 187 16.14 20.40 9.39
C GLY A 187 15.17 21.59 9.44
N LEU A 188 14.27 21.58 10.44
CA LEU A 188 13.26 22.61 10.64
C LEU A 188 13.69 23.61 11.72
N ASP A 189 13.25 24.86 11.57
CA ASP A 189 13.41 25.87 12.61
C ASP A 189 12.56 25.50 13.84
N LEU A 190 13.17 25.59 15.03
CA LEU A 190 12.57 25.19 16.30
C LEU A 190 11.47 26.15 16.79
N ASN A 191 11.53 27.42 16.41
CA ASN A 191 10.68 28.49 16.93
C ASN A 191 9.54 28.86 15.98
N ARG A 192 9.69 28.55 14.69
CA ARG A 192 8.68 28.84 13.67
C ARG A 192 7.58 27.76 13.63
N PRO A 193 6.31 28.11 13.33
CA PRO A 193 5.27 27.10 13.17
C PRO A 193 5.55 26.19 11.97
N VAL A 194 5.09 24.94 12.02
CA VAL A 194 5.30 23.94 10.95
C VAL A 194 3.98 23.25 10.61
N ALA A 195 3.61 23.24 9.33
CA ALA A 195 2.46 22.49 8.82
C ALA A 195 2.89 21.36 7.89
N LEU A 196 2.35 20.15 8.09
CA LEU A 196 2.55 19.01 7.20
C LEU A 196 1.42 18.93 6.16
N VAL A 197 1.74 18.83 4.88
CA VAL A 197 0.75 18.66 3.80
C VAL A 197 0.95 17.32 3.05
N GLN A 198 -0.09 16.48 3.06
CA GLN A 198 -0.11 15.10 2.55
C GLN A 198 -1.38 14.78 1.77
N LEU A 199 -1.65 15.53 0.70
CA LEU A 199 -2.77 15.27 -0.23
C LEU A 199 -2.39 14.41 -1.44
N GLY A 200 -1.09 14.20 -1.66
CA GLY A 200 -0.55 13.58 -2.87
C GLY A 200 -0.53 14.54 -4.06
N THR A 201 0.03 14.11 -5.19
CA THR A 201 0.07 14.87 -6.45
C THR A 201 0.09 13.92 -7.65
N GLY A 202 -0.41 14.38 -8.80
CA GLY A 202 -0.26 13.68 -10.08
C GLY A 202 -1.55 13.48 -10.88
N ASP A 203 -2.71 13.84 -10.33
CA ASP A 203 -3.99 13.85 -11.03
C ASP A 203 -4.63 15.23 -10.86
N SER A 204 -5.35 15.72 -11.87
CA SER A 204 -5.82 17.11 -11.93
C SER A 204 -6.66 17.50 -10.71
N ASP A 205 -7.60 16.64 -10.29
CA ASP A 205 -8.43 16.86 -9.10
C ASP A 205 -7.59 16.95 -7.81
N VAL A 206 -6.60 16.06 -7.67
CA VAL A 206 -5.70 16.05 -6.50
C VAL A 206 -4.80 17.29 -6.50
N ASN A 207 -4.36 17.72 -7.68
CA ASN A 207 -3.53 18.91 -7.84
C ASN A 207 -4.28 20.19 -7.44
N HIS A 208 -5.55 20.35 -7.88
CA HIS A 208 -6.35 21.51 -7.48
C HIS A 208 -6.60 21.55 -5.97
N LYS A 209 -6.85 20.40 -5.34
CA LYS A 209 -6.99 20.28 -3.88
C LYS A 209 -5.69 20.62 -3.15
N MET A 210 -4.54 20.22 -3.69
CA MET A 210 -3.23 20.60 -3.17
C MET A 210 -3.04 22.12 -3.21
N THR A 211 -3.33 22.75 -4.35
CA THR A 211 -3.22 24.22 -4.48
C THR A 211 -4.14 24.94 -3.49
N ALA A 212 -5.42 24.60 -3.43
CA ALA A 212 -6.37 25.21 -2.49
C ALA A 212 -5.93 25.05 -1.02
N ALA A 213 -5.43 23.86 -0.66
CA ALA A 213 -4.90 23.63 0.68
C ALA A 213 -3.69 24.52 0.99
N LEU A 214 -2.77 24.68 0.05
CA LEU A 214 -1.59 25.55 0.23
C LEU A 214 -2.00 27.03 0.30
N GLU A 215 -2.96 27.48 -0.52
CA GLU A 215 -3.52 28.84 -0.46
C GLU A 215 -4.14 29.15 0.91
N GLY A 216 -4.76 28.15 1.56
CA GLY A 216 -5.31 28.30 2.91
C GLY A 216 -4.25 28.61 3.99
N LEU A 217 -2.99 28.26 3.74
CA LEU A 217 -1.87 28.53 4.66
C LEU A 217 -1.31 29.95 4.52
N ILE A 218 -1.65 30.68 3.46
CA ILE A 218 -1.22 32.08 3.27
C ILE A 218 -1.74 32.94 4.43
N GLY A 219 -0.87 33.79 4.95
CA GLY A 219 -1.14 34.66 6.11
C GLY A 219 -0.72 34.06 7.45
N TRP A 220 -0.37 32.76 7.51
CA TRP A 220 0.22 32.19 8.71
C TRP A 220 1.66 32.69 8.88
N LYS A 221 1.83 33.66 9.77
CA LYS A 221 3.12 34.31 10.04
C LYS A 221 4.23 33.29 10.35
N ASP A 222 5.36 33.44 9.66
CA ASP A 222 6.60 32.66 9.80
C ASP A 222 6.47 31.14 9.57
N LEU A 223 5.39 30.66 8.96
CA LEU A 223 5.13 29.23 8.75
C LEU A 223 6.19 28.54 7.87
N GLN A 224 6.59 27.34 8.27
CA GLN A 224 7.30 26.36 7.44
C GLN A 224 6.30 25.30 6.94
N VAL A 225 6.16 25.14 5.64
CA VAL A 225 5.25 24.14 5.05
C VAL A 225 6.07 22.94 4.59
N VAL A 226 5.78 21.77 5.14
CA VAL A 226 6.52 20.53 4.85
C VAL A 226 5.68 19.59 4.00
N LEU A 227 6.26 19.11 2.91
CA LEU A 227 5.67 18.07 2.06
C LEU A 227 6.63 16.89 1.91
N THR A 228 6.10 15.68 1.74
CA THR A 228 6.91 14.47 1.50
C THR A 228 7.28 14.26 0.03
N LYS A 229 6.67 15.05 -0.86
CA LYS A 229 6.92 15.07 -2.30
C LYS A 229 6.73 16.50 -2.79
N ALA A 230 7.53 16.91 -3.76
CA ALA A 230 7.39 18.23 -4.37
C ALA A 230 5.95 18.45 -4.89
N PRO A 231 5.31 19.59 -4.58
CA PRO A 231 3.97 19.93 -5.05
C PRO A 231 4.03 20.37 -6.51
N ILE A 232 4.33 19.44 -7.42
CA ILE A 232 4.39 19.67 -8.86
C ILE A 232 3.37 18.81 -9.62
N ASP A 233 2.85 19.34 -10.72
CA ASP A 233 1.98 18.60 -11.64
C ASP A 233 2.77 17.63 -12.55
N ILE A 234 2.07 16.96 -13.48
CA ILE A 234 2.68 16.02 -14.43
C ILE A 234 3.60 16.70 -15.45
N ASN A 235 3.43 18.01 -15.67
CA ASN A 235 4.23 18.81 -16.59
C ASN A 235 5.42 19.50 -15.89
N GLY A 236 5.54 19.33 -14.57
CA GLY A 236 6.60 19.95 -13.75
C GLY A 236 6.26 21.34 -13.23
N ASN A 237 5.03 21.83 -13.40
CA ASN A 237 4.62 23.13 -12.89
C ASN A 237 4.39 23.08 -11.37
N SER A 238 4.77 24.14 -10.67
CA SER A 238 4.49 24.29 -9.23
C SER A 238 2.99 24.41 -8.97
N LEU A 239 2.51 23.69 -7.96
CA LEU A 239 1.16 23.79 -7.41
C LEU A 239 1.09 24.74 -6.20
N ALA A 240 2.25 25.15 -5.67
CA ALA A 240 2.35 26.01 -4.50
C ALA A 240 2.24 27.49 -4.90
N PRO A 241 1.40 28.29 -4.23
CA PRO A 241 1.33 29.73 -4.42
C PRO A 241 2.62 30.42 -3.91
N GLU A 242 2.89 31.63 -4.40
CA GLU A 242 3.98 32.45 -3.90
C GLU A 242 3.80 32.83 -2.43
N GLY A 243 4.91 33.03 -1.71
CA GLY A 243 4.90 33.48 -0.31
C GLY A 243 4.87 32.39 0.76
N LEU A 244 4.91 31.10 0.38
CA LEU A 244 5.08 29.98 1.31
C LEU A 244 6.54 29.51 1.38
N ASP A 245 7.08 29.32 2.59
CA ASP A 245 8.36 28.63 2.81
C ASP A 245 8.14 27.11 2.75
N ILE A 246 8.32 26.55 1.56
CA ILE A 246 8.08 25.13 1.26
C ILE A 246 9.37 24.33 1.43
N LYS A 247 9.31 23.28 2.26
CA LYS A 247 10.37 22.29 2.45
C LYS A 247 9.89 20.91 2.02
N VAL A 248 10.62 20.27 1.11
CA VAL A 248 10.34 18.88 0.70
C VAL A 248 11.24 17.93 1.48
N VAL A 249 10.67 17.15 2.39
CA VAL A 249 11.43 16.24 3.27
C VAL A 249 11.05 14.79 2.99
N ARG A 250 12.06 13.94 2.76
CA ARG A 250 11.88 12.49 2.66
C ARG A 250 12.39 11.83 3.93
N TYR A 251 11.45 11.43 4.79
CA TYR A 251 11.74 10.72 6.02
C TYR A 251 10.75 9.58 6.21
N PHE A 252 11.24 8.36 6.42
CA PHE A 252 10.41 7.19 6.69
C PHE A 252 10.89 6.47 7.96
N PRO A 253 9.97 6.07 8.86
CA PRO A 253 8.56 6.42 8.89
C PRO A 253 8.35 7.82 9.47
N LEU A 254 7.49 8.62 8.82
CA LEU A 254 7.13 9.96 9.32
C LEU A 254 6.49 9.89 10.72
N ALA A 255 5.88 8.76 11.06
CA ALA A 255 5.30 8.47 12.36
C ALA A 255 6.23 8.80 13.55
N ARG A 256 7.56 8.63 13.43
CA ARG A 256 8.47 8.95 14.54
C ARG A 256 8.69 10.43 14.77
N VAL A 257 8.40 11.27 13.79
CA VAL A 257 8.70 12.71 13.79
C VAL A 257 7.44 13.57 13.68
N LEU A 258 6.24 12.98 13.88
CA LEU A 258 4.98 13.73 13.76
C LEU A 258 4.88 14.91 14.72
N HIS A 259 5.49 14.81 15.92
CA HIS A 259 5.54 15.91 16.87
C HIS A 259 6.31 17.15 16.38
N ALA A 260 7.01 17.08 15.23
CA ALA A 260 7.59 18.27 14.61
C ALA A 260 6.53 19.27 14.14
N PHE A 261 5.33 18.79 13.81
CA PHE A 261 4.29 19.56 13.12
C PHE A 261 3.27 20.14 14.10
N ASP A 262 2.94 21.42 13.93
CA ASP A 262 1.91 22.10 14.72
C ASP A 262 0.51 21.93 14.08
N ALA A 263 0.44 21.56 12.80
CA ALA A 263 -0.79 21.21 12.11
C ALA A 263 -0.55 20.25 10.93
N GLY A 264 -1.61 19.56 10.51
CA GLY A 264 -1.62 18.65 9.38
C GLY A 264 -2.75 18.96 8.38
N ILE A 265 -2.48 18.77 7.09
CA ILE A 265 -3.47 18.75 6.02
C ILE A 265 -3.28 17.44 5.26
N CYS A 266 -4.24 16.55 5.33
CA CYS A 266 -4.05 15.17 4.86
C CYS A 266 -5.29 14.65 4.14
N ALA A 267 -5.09 13.72 3.21
CA ALA A 267 -6.20 12.92 2.72
C ALA A 267 -6.72 12.03 3.85
N THR A 268 -8.03 11.82 3.93
CA THR A 268 -8.66 11.07 5.03
C THR A 268 -8.52 9.54 4.90
N GLY A 269 -7.37 9.08 4.41
CA GLY A 269 -7.03 7.67 4.37
C GLY A 269 -6.78 7.11 5.77
N TYR A 270 -6.84 5.78 5.87
CA TYR A 270 -6.65 5.07 7.14
C TYR A 270 -5.40 5.53 7.92
N ASN A 271 -4.21 5.48 7.32
CA ASN A 271 -2.99 5.80 8.05
C ASN A 271 -2.93 7.27 8.48
N GLY A 272 -3.37 8.21 7.64
CA GLY A 272 -3.37 9.64 7.97
C GLY A 272 -4.17 9.91 9.25
N VAL A 273 -5.35 9.31 9.37
CA VAL A 273 -6.18 9.41 10.58
C VAL A 273 -5.55 8.71 11.78
N HIS A 274 -5.06 7.48 11.60
CA HIS A 274 -4.53 6.66 12.69
C HIS A 274 -3.07 6.95 13.07
N GLU A 275 -2.41 7.89 12.40
CA GLU A 275 -1.08 8.40 12.75
C GLU A 275 -1.17 9.84 13.28
N LEU A 276 -1.84 10.76 12.57
CA LEU A 276 -1.89 12.17 12.95
C LEU A 276 -2.71 12.43 14.21
N LEU A 277 -3.88 11.80 14.34
CA LEU A 277 -4.74 12.06 15.50
C LEU A 277 -4.16 11.45 16.79
N PRO A 278 -3.66 10.21 16.83
CA PRO A 278 -2.97 9.71 18.03
C PRO A 278 -1.71 10.51 18.39
N ALA A 279 -1.04 11.12 17.40
CA ALA A 279 0.06 12.08 17.60
C ALA A 279 -0.43 13.48 18.01
N GLN A 280 -1.74 13.66 18.19
CA GLN A 280 -2.40 14.89 18.63
C GLN A 280 -2.14 16.09 17.70
N ILE A 281 -1.94 15.83 16.41
CA ILE A 281 -1.72 16.87 15.41
C ILE A 281 -3.06 17.46 14.97
N PRO A 282 -3.30 18.77 15.18
CA PRO A 282 -4.48 19.46 14.68
C PRO A 282 -4.56 19.32 13.16
N THR A 283 -5.61 18.67 12.65
CA THR A 283 -5.64 18.22 11.26
C THR A 283 -6.88 18.73 10.51
N VAL A 284 -6.67 19.18 9.28
CA VAL A 284 -7.72 19.32 8.26
C VAL A 284 -7.67 18.13 7.33
N PHE A 285 -8.79 17.44 7.21
CA PHE A 285 -8.95 16.34 6.29
C PHE A 285 -9.64 16.79 5.00
N VAL A 286 -9.03 16.46 3.86
CA VAL A 286 -9.57 16.67 2.51
C VAL A 286 -9.66 15.32 1.83
N SER A 287 -10.85 14.72 1.81
CA SER A 287 -11.00 13.34 1.37
C SER A 287 -10.75 13.15 -0.12
N ASN A 288 -10.24 11.98 -0.47
CA ASN A 288 -10.11 11.52 -1.85
C ASN A 288 -11.15 10.44 -2.15
N ILE A 289 -12.04 10.70 -3.11
CA ILE A 289 -13.15 9.81 -3.50
C ILE A 289 -12.66 8.75 -4.51
N ARG A 290 -11.58 8.04 -4.19
CA ARG A 290 -10.98 7.01 -5.06
C ARG A 290 -10.89 5.67 -4.37
N GLY A 291 -10.91 4.61 -5.17
CA GLY A 291 -10.73 3.25 -4.65
C GLY A 291 -11.87 2.78 -3.75
N THR A 292 -11.57 1.88 -2.82
CA THR A 292 -12.58 1.22 -1.98
C THR A 292 -12.78 1.90 -0.62
N ASP A 293 -11.85 2.75 -0.19
CA ASP A 293 -11.83 3.37 1.14
C ASP A 293 -12.85 4.51 1.24
N ASP A 294 -13.71 4.51 2.26
CA ASP A 294 -14.70 5.57 2.50
C ASP A 294 -14.11 6.72 3.32
N GLN A 295 -13.27 7.53 2.66
CA GLN A 295 -12.60 8.65 3.31
C GLN A 295 -13.57 9.72 3.82
N GLU A 296 -14.73 9.89 3.17
CA GLU A 296 -15.74 10.87 3.57
C GLU A 296 -16.45 10.47 4.86
N ALA A 297 -16.85 9.20 4.99
CA ALA A 297 -17.42 8.70 6.24
C ALA A 297 -16.43 8.88 7.40
N ARG A 298 -15.14 8.61 7.15
CA ARG A 298 -14.08 8.81 8.14
C ARG A 298 -13.93 10.29 8.52
N ALA A 299 -13.87 11.18 7.53
CA ALA A 299 -13.70 12.62 7.75
C ALA A 299 -14.88 13.19 8.54
N LYS A 300 -16.10 12.76 8.19
CA LYS A 300 -17.32 13.20 8.86
C LYS A 300 -17.32 12.77 10.33
N TRP A 301 -16.92 11.53 10.62
CA TRP A 301 -16.81 11.07 12.00
C TRP A 301 -15.78 11.91 12.79
N CYS A 302 -14.60 12.17 12.21
CA CYS A 302 -13.59 12.99 12.87
C CYS A 302 -14.10 14.40 13.18
N GLN A 303 -14.86 15.02 12.27
CA GLN A 303 -15.46 16.34 12.47
C GLN A 303 -16.59 16.32 13.51
N ASP A 304 -17.56 15.42 13.38
CA ASP A 304 -18.75 15.36 14.25
C ASP A 304 -18.37 15.15 15.73
N PHE A 305 -17.28 14.43 15.99
CA PHE A 305 -16.77 14.17 17.34
C PHE A 305 -15.66 15.15 17.76
N GLY A 306 -15.31 16.14 16.93
CA GLY A 306 -14.39 17.24 17.26
C GLY A 306 -12.90 16.89 17.23
N TYR A 307 -12.51 15.78 16.60
CA TYR A 307 -11.11 15.35 16.50
C TYR A 307 -10.33 16.07 15.39
N ALA A 308 -11.01 16.50 14.32
CA ALA A 308 -10.38 17.15 13.19
C ALA A 308 -11.36 18.10 12.48
N LEU A 309 -10.84 18.96 11.62
CA LEU A 309 -11.65 19.66 10.63
C LEU A 309 -11.80 18.79 9.39
N ARG A 310 -12.94 18.91 8.70
CA ARG A 310 -13.16 18.33 7.39
C ARG A 310 -13.54 19.46 6.45
N ALA A 311 -12.85 19.52 5.31
CA ALA A 311 -13.25 20.36 4.19
C ALA A 311 -14.17 19.56 3.25
N ASP A 312 -15.08 20.25 2.57
CA ASP A 312 -15.78 19.69 1.42
C ASP A 312 -14.79 19.51 0.27
N GLN A 313 -14.45 18.26 0.00
CA GLN A 313 -13.50 17.93 -1.07
C GLN A 313 -13.95 18.35 -2.46
N SER A 314 -15.23 18.68 -2.67
CA SER A 314 -15.75 19.15 -3.95
C SER A 314 -15.74 20.67 -4.11
N ASP A 315 -15.45 21.42 -3.04
CA ASP A 315 -15.40 22.88 -3.04
C ASP A 315 -13.99 23.38 -2.68
N LEU A 316 -13.27 23.87 -3.70
CA LEU A 316 -11.91 24.40 -3.50
C LEU A 316 -11.88 25.62 -2.58
N ALA A 317 -12.92 26.47 -2.60
CA ALA A 317 -13.00 27.62 -1.72
C ALA A 317 -13.21 27.19 -0.26
N ASP A 318 -14.01 26.16 -0.02
CA ASP A 318 -14.18 25.56 1.31
C ASP A 318 -12.89 24.92 1.81
N ILE A 319 -12.12 24.24 0.95
CA ILE A 319 -10.79 23.72 1.31
C ILE A 319 -9.88 24.85 1.78
N THR A 320 -9.76 25.92 0.99
CA THR A 320 -8.93 27.09 1.33
C THR A 320 -9.39 27.73 2.64
N ALA A 321 -10.70 27.93 2.81
CA ALA A 321 -11.27 28.54 4.02
C ALA A 321 -11.07 27.66 5.26
N THR A 322 -11.27 26.35 5.13
CA THR A 322 -11.12 25.38 6.23
C THR A 322 -9.67 25.24 6.65
N VAL A 323 -8.72 25.20 5.70
CA VAL A 323 -7.28 25.19 6.03
C VAL A 323 -6.84 26.48 6.71
N ARG A 324 -7.37 27.64 6.30
CA ARG A 324 -7.07 28.93 6.94
C ARG A 324 -7.40 28.96 8.42
N ARG A 325 -8.41 28.19 8.86
CA ARG A 325 -8.76 28.09 10.29
C ARG A 325 -7.63 27.49 11.14
N LEU A 326 -6.74 26.68 10.56
CA LEU A 326 -5.58 26.15 11.28
C LEU A 326 -4.61 27.24 11.76
N GLN A 327 -4.72 28.49 11.29
CA GLN A 327 -3.91 29.61 11.79
C GLN A 327 -4.26 29.99 13.23
N ASP A 328 -5.48 29.71 13.70
CA ASP A 328 -5.94 29.98 15.07
C ASP A 328 -5.29 29.01 16.09
N PRO A 329 -4.46 29.50 17.02
CA PRO A 329 -3.82 28.65 18.02
C PRO A 329 -4.80 28.00 19.01
N GLU A 330 -5.93 28.65 19.31
CA GLU A 330 -6.90 28.10 20.27
C GLU A 330 -7.66 26.93 19.65
N LEU A 331 -8.07 27.06 18.38
CA LEU A 331 -8.64 25.95 17.61
C LEU A 331 -7.66 24.77 17.53
N ARG A 332 -6.38 25.02 17.24
CA ARG A 332 -5.35 23.97 17.22
C ARG A 332 -5.27 23.25 18.57
N LYS A 333 -5.22 24.00 19.67
CA LYS A 333 -5.18 23.44 21.03
C LYS A 333 -6.41 22.59 21.35
N GLN A 334 -7.60 23.03 20.95
CA GLN A 334 -8.85 22.28 21.15
C GLN A 334 -8.83 20.93 20.42
N LEU A 335 -8.46 20.92 19.13
CA LEU A 335 -8.36 19.69 18.34
C LEU A 335 -7.33 18.72 18.93
N SER A 336 -6.15 19.22 19.28
CA SER A 336 -5.07 18.43 19.88
C SER A 336 -5.52 17.79 21.21
N SER A 337 -6.10 18.60 22.10
CA SER A 337 -6.60 18.13 23.41
C SER A 337 -7.70 17.09 23.26
N LYS A 338 -8.59 17.23 22.26
CA LYS A 338 -9.64 16.25 22.00
C LYS A 338 -9.06 14.90 21.58
N CYS A 339 -8.01 14.91 20.78
CA CYS A 339 -7.33 13.69 20.31
C CYS A 339 -6.61 12.91 21.42
N ALA A 340 -6.24 13.56 22.53
CA ALA A 340 -5.62 12.87 23.67
C ALA A 340 -6.51 11.77 24.28
N GLY A 341 -7.84 11.84 24.08
CA GLY A 341 -8.80 10.84 24.52
C GLY A 341 -9.09 9.71 23.52
N LEU A 342 -8.38 9.65 22.39
CA LEU A 342 -8.51 8.53 21.44
C LEU A 342 -7.90 7.24 22.02
N PRO A 343 -8.46 6.07 21.69
CA PRO A 343 -7.88 4.78 22.11
C PRO A 343 -6.52 4.56 21.45
N ASP A 344 -5.68 3.77 22.11
CA ASP A 344 -4.36 3.40 21.59
C ASP A 344 -4.47 2.50 20.34
N THR A 345 -3.46 2.59 19.48
CA THR A 345 -3.37 1.90 18.19
C THR A 345 -2.60 0.57 18.30
N ALA A 346 -3.01 -0.28 19.24
CA ALA A 346 -2.37 -1.56 19.56
C ALA A 346 -2.58 -2.67 18.49
N GLY A 347 -3.24 -2.35 17.37
CA GLY A 347 -3.61 -3.36 16.37
C GLY A 347 -2.41 -4.08 15.76
N GLY A 348 -1.25 -3.43 15.66
CA GLY A 348 -0.03 -4.08 15.18
C GLY A 348 0.38 -5.26 16.05
N ASP A 349 0.28 -5.10 17.37
CA ASP A 349 0.65 -6.11 18.37
C ASP A 349 -0.37 -7.25 18.41
N GLU A 350 -1.66 -6.91 18.36
CA GLU A 350 -2.75 -7.88 18.30
C GLU A 350 -2.66 -8.76 17.05
N ILE A 351 -2.39 -8.17 15.88
CA ILE A 351 -2.22 -8.91 14.63
C ILE A 351 -0.94 -9.77 14.69
N ALA A 352 0.17 -9.22 15.18
CA ALA A 352 1.42 -9.97 15.34
C ALA A 352 1.20 -11.23 16.19
N LYS A 353 0.48 -11.11 17.31
CA LYS A 353 0.10 -12.25 18.15
C LYS A 353 -0.72 -13.30 17.37
N ILE A 354 -1.76 -12.88 16.64
CA ILE A 354 -2.57 -13.79 15.82
C ILE A 354 -1.70 -14.53 14.79
N LEU A 355 -0.81 -13.82 14.09
CA LEU A 355 0.06 -14.42 13.09
C LEU A 355 1.07 -15.39 13.71
N TYR A 356 1.62 -15.06 14.88
CA TYR A 356 2.53 -15.90 15.62
C TYR A 356 1.86 -17.20 16.12
N GLU A 357 0.66 -17.11 16.68
CA GLU A 357 -0.15 -18.27 17.07
C GLU A 357 -0.41 -19.19 15.86
N LEU A 358 -0.83 -18.62 14.72
CA LEU A 358 -1.04 -19.40 13.51
C LEU A 358 0.25 -20.06 13.00
N ALA A 359 1.41 -19.42 13.16
CA ALA A 359 2.70 -19.96 12.72
C ALA A 359 3.25 -21.06 13.63
N THR A 360 2.77 -21.14 14.88
CA THR A 360 3.25 -22.09 15.90
C THR A 360 2.25 -23.21 16.21
N GLU A 361 1.00 -23.09 15.75
CA GLU A 361 0.01 -24.16 15.82
C GLU A 361 0.34 -25.37 14.92
N ASP A 362 0.56 -26.54 15.52
CA ASP A 362 0.83 -27.84 14.85
C ASP A 362 -0.35 -28.43 14.04
N LYS A 363 -1.52 -27.79 14.00
CA LYS A 363 -2.69 -28.36 13.33
C LYS A 363 -2.71 -28.00 11.85
N SER A 364 -2.50 -29.01 11.01
CA SER A 364 -2.81 -28.96 9.58
C SER A 364 -4.30 -28.67 9.40
N VAL A 365 -4.61 -27.53 8.78
CA VAL A 365 -5.99 -27.19 8.42
C VAL A 365 -6.32 -27.95 7.15
N ASN A 366 -7.26 -28.90 7.23
CA ASN A 366 -7.76 -29.63 6.08
C ASN A 366 -8.26 -28.65 4.99
N PRO A 367 -7.70 -28.65 3.77
CA PRO A 367 -8.12 -27.75 2.72
C PRO A 367 -9.58 -28.03 2.32
N LYS A 368 -10.41 -26.98 2.25
CA LYS A 368 -11.82 -27.06 1.80
C LYS A 368 -11.88 -27.21 0.26
N ASP A 369 -11.33 -28.30 -0.27
CA ASP A 369 -11.10 -28.52 -1.71
C ASP A 369 -12.37 -28.51 -2.57
N VAL A 370 -13.49 -29.01 -2.04
CA VAL A 370 -14.72 -29.22 -2.84
C VAL A 370 -15.48 -27.91 -3.07
N THR A 371 -15.62 -27.08 -2.04
CA THR A 371 -16.27 -25.77 -2.12
C THR A 371 -15.46 -24.83 -3.00
N PHE A 372 -14.13 -24.92 -2.92
CA PHE A 372 -13.18 -24.08 -3.65
C PHE A 372 -13.11 -24.36 -5.16
N LYS A 373 -13.07 -25.64 -5.58
CA LYS A 373 -13.11 -26.00 -7.01
C LYS A 373 -14.40 -25.50 -7.68
N ARG A 374 -15.54 -25.62 -6.99
CA ARG A 374 -16.84 -25.10 -7.45
C ARG A 374 -16.83 -23.57 -7.62
N LEU A 375 -16.18 -22.86 -6.70
CA LEU A 375 -16.06 -21.40 -6.69
C LEU A 375 -15.13 -20.86 -7.81
N MET A 376 -14.00 -21.52 -8.07
CA MET A 376 -13.09 -21.15 -9.18
C MET A 376 -13.74 -21.32 -10.56
N VAL A 377 -14.55 -22.37 -10.72
CA VAL A 377 -15.38 -22.58 -11.92
C VAL A 377 -16.38 -21.44 -12.09
N GLN A 378 -17.00 -20.98 -10.99
CA GLN A 378 -17.98 -19.87 -11.00
C GLN A 378 -17.36 -18.50 -11.36
N VAL A 379 -16.11 -18.24 -10.97
CA VAL A 379 -15.36 -17.04 -11.40
C VAL A 379 -14.97 -17.12 -12.88
N HIS A 380 -14.65 -18.31 -13.38
CA HIS A 380 -14.40 -18.52 -14.81
C HIS A 380 -15.68 -18.32 -15.64
N LEU A 381 -16.81 -18.81 -15.15
CA LEU A 381 -18.13 -18.66 -15.79
C LEU A 381 -18.63 -17.22 -15.80
N SER A 382 -18.45 -16.45 -14.71
CA SER A 382 -18.83 -15.02 -14.67
C SER A 382 -17.94 -14.12 -15.54
N ARG A 383 -16.78 -14.61 -15.99
CA ARG A 383 -15.93 -13.98 -17.02
C ARG A 383 -16.22 -14.47 -18.45
N GLY A 384 -17.13 -15.45 -18.61
CA GLY A 384 -17.34 -16.22 -19.83
C GLY A 384 -17.76 -15.40 -21.05
N VAL A 385 -18.56 -14.34 -20.88
CA VAL A 385 -19.05 -13.54 -22.03
C VAL A 385 -17.93 -12.76 -22.72
N LYS A 386 -17.02 -12.13 -21.94
CA LYS A 386 -15.84 -11.44 -22.50
C LYS A 386 -14.81 -12.42 -23.07
N TYR A 387 -14.70 -13.62 -22.50
CA TYR A 387 -13.79 -14.65 -22.99
C TYR A 387 -14.24 -15.21 -24.34
N ILE A 388 -15.53 -15.50 -24.52
CA ILE A 388 -16.09 -16.01 -25.78
C ILE A 388 -15.98 -14.98 -26.90
N ILE A 389 -16.28 -13.70 -26.61
CA ILE A 389 -16.11 -12.60 -27.57
C ILE A 389 -14.64 -12.46 -27.98
N ASN A 390 -13.69 -12.49 -27.03
CA ASN A 390 -12.26 -12.44 -27.34
C ASN A 390 -11.74 -13.69 -28.07
N LEU A 391 -12.34 -14.86 -27.85
CA LEU A 391 -12.00 -16.09 -28.57
C LEU A 391 -12.44 -16.00 -30.05
N GLY A 392 -13.63 -15.45 -30.30
CA GLY A 392 -14.14 -15.16 -31.64
C GLY A 392 -13.26 -14.15 -32.39
N ILE A 393 -12.90 -13.04 -31.71
CA ILE A 393 -11.98 -12.02 -32.26
C ILE A 393 -10.59 -12.63 -32.54
N ARG A 394 -10.07 -13.51 -31.68
CA ARG A 394 -8.79 -14.20 -31.92
C ARG A 394 -8.83 -15.17 -33.09
N ARG A 395 -9.91 -15.93 -33.28
CA ARG A 395 -10.05 -16.81 -34.46
C ARG A 395 -10.16 -16.01 -35.75
N LEU A 396 -10.92 -14.91 -35.75
CA LEU A 396 -10.98 -13.98 -36.87
C LEU A 396 -9.62 -13.33 -37.16
N ALA A 397 -8.87 -12.95 -36.12
CA ALA A 397 -7.51 -12.43 -36.25
C ALA A 397 -6.53 -13.48 -36.81
N LEU A 398 -6.66 -14.76 -36.45
CA LEU A 398 -5.83 -15.85 -36.99
C LEU A 398 -6.15 -16.15 -38.46
N ILE A 399 -7.42 -16.09 -38.86
CA ILE A 399 -7.84 -16.20 -40.26
C ILE A 399 -7.30 -15.01 -41.06
N TYR A 400 -7.42 -13.78 -40.53
CA TYR A 400 -6.80 -12.60 -41.13
C TYR A 400 -5.27 -12.74 -41.26
N ARG A 401 -4.61 -13.34 -40.27
CA ARG A 401 -3.16 -13.61 -40.25
C ARG A 401 -2.70 -14.66 -41.25
N PHE A 402 -3.59 -15.59 -41.63
CA PHE A 402 -3.33 -16.58 -42.69
C PHE A 402 -3.28 -15.91 -44.08
N PHE A 403 -4.14 -14.92 -44.33
CA PHE A 403 -4.17 -14.17 -45.58
C PHE A 403 -3.21 -12.96 -45.60
N HIS A 404 -2.70 -12.52 -44.45
CA HIS A 404 -1.70 -11.46 -44.31
C HIS A 404 -0.55 -11.87 -43.36
N PRO A 405 0.42 -12.67 -43.82
CA PRO A 405 1.57 -13.08 -43.01
C PRO A 405 2.43 -11.86 -42.62
N HIS A 406 2.94 -11.85 -41.38
CA HIS A 406 3.83 -10.79 -40.92
C HIS A 406 5.15 -10.77 -41.70
N ILE A 407 5.62 -9.57 -42.00
CA ILE A 407 6.97 -9.27 -42.49
C ILE A 407 7.98 -9.63 -41.39
N VAL A 408 9.17 -10.09 -41.82
CA VAL A 408 10.33 -10.54 -41.03
C VAL A 408 10.51 -9.79 -39.70
N VAL A 409 10.72 -10.58 -38.65
CA VAL A 409 10.81 -10.19 -37.24
C VAL A 409 12.28 -9.98 -36.87
N GLU A 410 12.60 -8.86 -36.22
CA GLU A 410 13.90 -8.65 -35.59
C GLU A 410 13.80 -9.05 -34.11
N GLU A 411 14.71 -9.91 -33.66
CA GLU A 411 14.76 -10.41 -32.29
C GLU A 411 15.49 -9.39 -31.41
N ILE A 412 14.73 -8.53 -30.70
CA ILE A 412 15.34 -7.60 -29.75
C ILE A 412 15.50 -8.33 -28.43
N ARG A 413 16.76 -8.65 -28.11
CA ARG A 413 17.15 -9.19 -26.82
C ARG A 413 16.91 -8.13 -25.75
N LEU A 414 15.77 -8.22 -25.07
CA LEU A 414 15.50 -7.44 -23.86
C LEU A 414 16.68 -7.62 -22.89
N GLU A 415 17.14 -6.52 -22.30
CA GLU A 415 18.23 -6.59 -21.34
C GLU A 415 17.92 -7.59 -20.22
N PRO A 416 18.90 -8.44 -19.85
CA PRO A 416 18.67 -9.45 -18.83
C PRO A 416 18.29 -8.76 -17.50
N PRO A 417 17.39 -9.38 -16.72
CA PRO A 417 17.00 -8.81 -15.43
C PRO A 417 18.20 -8.73 -14.48
N ILE A 418 18.27 -7.64 -13.73
CA ILE A 418 19.23 -7.46 -12.65
C ILE A 418 18.70 -8.22 -11.44
N PHE A 419 19.53 -9.09 -10.86
CA PHE A 419 19.26 -9.75 -9.58
C PHE A 419 20.08 -9.07 -8.49
N GLY A 420 19.49 -8.87 -7.32
CA GLY A 420 20.22 -8.31 -6.18
C GLY A 420 19.42 -8.33 -4.89
N SER A 421 20.14 -8.26 -3.78
CA SER A 421 19.62 -8.25 -2.40
C SER A 421 19.97 -6.93 -1.68
N GLN A 422 20.09 -5.83 -2.42
CA GLN A 422 20.45 -4.52 -1.86
C GLN A 422 19.43 -4.11 -0.80
N THR A 423 19.89 -3.58 0.32
CA THR A 423 19.02 -3.09 1.41
C THR A 423 19.13 -1.59 1.67
N GLN A 424 20.10 -0.94 1.04
CA GLN A 424 20.25 0.51 1.09
C GLN A 424 19.17 1.18 0.25
N SER A 425 18.44 2.13 0.85
CA SER A 425 17.30 2.81 0.22
C SER A 425 17.70 3.50 -1.10
N SER A 426 18.87 4.15 -1.14
CA SER A 426 19.36 4.83 -2.35
C SER A 426 19.51 3.92 -3.55
N ASP A 427 19.98 2.69 -3.33
CA ASP A 427 20.26 1.73 -4.39
C ASP A 427 18.99 1.00 -4.81
N LEU A 428 18.18 0.59 -3.84
CA LEU A 428 16.87 -0.01 -4.10
C LEU A 428 15.94 0.94 -4.87
N HIS A 429 15.90 2.23 -4.54
CA HIS A 429 15.08 3.19 -5.30
C HIS A 429 15.49 3.28 -6.76
N LYS A 430 16.80 3.28 -7.04
CA LYS A 430 17.32 3.32 -8.42
C LYS A 430 16.92 2.06 -9.18
N LEU A 431 17.12 0.88 -8.59
CA LEU A 431 16.80 -0.41 -9.20
C LEU A 431 15.29 -0.58 -9.41
N ILE A 432 14.49 -0.24 -8.42
CA ILE A 432 13.02 -0.36 -8.50
C ILE A 432 12.45 0.59 -9.55
N ARG A 433 12.94 1.84 -9.64
CA ARG A 433 12.39 2.84 -10.59
C ARG A 433 13.00 2.76 -11.98
N GLY A 434 14.12 2.06 -12.14
CA GLY A 434 14.81 1.92 -13.41
C GLY A 434 13.97 1.20 -14.47
N ASP A 435 14.35 1.39 -15.73
CA ASP A 435 13.70 0.78 -16.89
C ASP A 435 14.09 -0.69 -17.07
N ILE A 436 15.24 -1.08 -16.52
CA ILE A 436 15.72 -2.47 -16.52
C ILE A 436 14.91 -3.28 -15.50
N ARG A 437 14.58 -4.52 -15.88
CA ARG A 437 13.86 -5.45 -15.00
C ARG A 437 14.71 -5.78 -13.79
N PHE A 438 14.13 -5.66 -12.60
CA PHE A 438 14.81 -5.89 -11.33
C PHE A 438 14.12 -7.00 -10.54
N GLU A 439 14.90 -8.03 -10.19
CA GLU A 439 14.53 -9.17 -9.39
C GLU A 439 15.17 -9.06 -8.00
N HIS A 440 14.47 -8.38 -7.08
CA HIS A 440 14.93 -8.28 -5.69
C HIS A 440 14.87 -9.66 -5.01
N LEU A 441 15.95 -10.05 -4.34
CA LEU A 441 16.11 -11.25 -3.53
C LEU A 441 16.14 -10.86 -2.04
N VAL A 442 15.61 -11.71 -1.17
CA VAL A 442 15.78 -11.55 0.29
C VAL A 442 17.26 -11.66 0.68
N GLU A 443 17.70 -10.97 1.74
CA GLU A 443 19.05 -11.14 2.29
C GLU A 443 19.33 -12.59 2.73
N ASP A 444 20.61 -12.98 2.69
CA ASP A 444 21.13 -14.30 3.09
C ASP A 444 20.49 -15.49 2.33
N TYR A 445 20.15 -15.27 1.06
CA TYR A 445 19.53 -16.28 0.21
C TYR A 445 20.47 -17.45 -0.16
N SER A 446 19.89 -18.64 -0.34
CA SER A 446 20.60 -19.82 -0.85
C SER A 446 20.84 -19.81 -2.37
N GLU A 447 21.86 -20.51 -2.85
CA GLU A 447 22.11 -20.68 -4.29
C GLU A 447 20.89 -21.30 -5.01
N LYS A 448 20.25 -22.29 -4.36
CA LYS A 448 19.03 -22.93 -4.88
C LYS A 448 17.90 -21.92 -5.09
N TYR A 449 17.71 -20.98 -4.16
CA TYR A 449 16.73 -19.92 -4.31
C TYR A 449 17.08 -18.99 -5.47
N LEU A 450 18.35 -18.59 -5.61
CA LEU A 450 18.80 -17.78 -6.75
C LEU A 450 18.52 -18.47 -8.10
N GLU A 451 18.85 -19.75 -8.23
CA GLU A 451 18.59 -20.53 -9.44
C GLU A 451 17.08 -20.61 -9.73
N ARG A 452 16.27 -20.89 -8.70
CA ARG A 452 14.81 -20.91 -8.84
C ARG A 452 14.26 -19.57 -9.31
N ARG A 453 14.79 -18.47 -8.77
CA ARG A 453 14.42 -17.09 -9.13
C ARG A 453 14.80 -16.74 -10.57
N LYS A 454 15.96 -17.21 -11.05
CA LYS A 454 16.36 -17.06 -12.47
C LYS A 454 15.38 -17.78 -13.40
N ALA A 455 15.00 -19.02 -13.08
CA ALA A 455 14.04 -19.79 -13.87
C ALA A 455 12.65 -19.12 -13.92
N ILE A 456 12.16 -18.59 -12.78
CA ILE A 456 10.89 -17.86 -12.72
C ILE A 456 10.93 -16.60 -13.60
N ALA A 457 12.02 -15.84 -13.53
CA ALA A 457 12.20 -14.64 -14.35
C ALA A 457 12.21 -14.98 -15.85
N GLU A 458 12.92 -16.04 -16.24
CA GLU A 458 12.98 -16.51 -17.64
C GLU A 458 11.60 -16.87 -18.19
N GLU A 459 10.80 -17.64 -17.43
CA GLU A 459 9.43 -18.01 -17.84
C GLU A 459 8.50 -16.78 -17.96
N ALA A 460 8.60 -15.87 -16.98
CA ALA A 460 7.75 -14.71 -16.88
C ALA A 460 8.04 -13.69 -17.99
N TYR A 461 9.31 -13.36 -18.20
CA TYR A 461 9.73 -12.34 -19.14
C TYR A 461 9.78 -12.86 -20.59
N GLY A 462 10.29 -14.08 -20.81
CA GLY A 462 10.53 -14.62 -22.14
C GLY A 462 11.48 -13.76 -22.99
N ILE A 463 11.59 -14.12 -24.27
CA ILE A 463 12.23 -13.33 -25.33
C ILE A 463 11.09 -12.58 -26.06
N GLU A 464 11.06 -11.24 -26.05
CA GLU A 464 10.07 -10.48 -26.85
C GLU A 464 10.62 -10.25 -28.26
N LEU A 465 9.84 -10.67 -29.25
CA LEU A 465 10.05 -10.45 -30.67
C LEU A 465 9.28 -9.18 -31.10
N LEU A 466 9.97 -8.16 -31.60
CA LEU A 466 9.33 -6.93 -32.11
C LEU A 466 9.02 -7.07 -33.61
N VAL A 467 7.78 -6.77 -34.00
CA VAL A 467 7.33 -6.79 -35.41
C VAL A 467 7.33 -5.36 -35.96
N THR A 468 8.35 -5.00 -36.73
CA THR A 468 8.40 -3.74 -37.48
C THR A 468 8.05 -3.97 -38.95
N LYS A 469 7.11 -3.18 -39.48
CA LYS A 469 6.70 -3.24 -40.88
C LYS A 469 7.78 -2.55 -41.71
N LYS A 470 8.62 -3.31 -42.43
CA LYS A 470 9.55 -2.75 -43.42
C LYS A 470 8.72 -2.12 -44.55
N ASN A 471 8.77 -0.79 -44.70
CA ASN A 471 8.25 -0.15 -45.91
C ASN A 471 9.12 -0.65 -47.08
N LYS A 472 8.49 -1.27 -48.08
CA LYS A 472 9.17 -1.63 -49.33
C LYS A 472 9.62 -0.33 -50.01
N SER A 473 10.91 -0.27 -50.33
CA SER A 473 11.56 0.73 -51.19
C SER A 473 10.97 0.75 -52.58
#